data_AF-A0A7S0QEZ7-F1
#
_entry.id   AF-A0A7S0QEZ7-F1
#
_cell.length_a   1.000
_cell.length_b   1.000
_cell.length_c   1.000
_cell.angle_alpha   90.00
_cell.angle_beta   90.00
_cell.angle_gamma   90.00
#
_symmetry.space_group_name_H-M   'P 1'
#
loop_
_entity.id
_entity.type
_entity.pdbx_description
1 polymer ?
#
loop_
_entity_poly.entity_id
_entity_poly.type
_entity_poly.pdbx_seq_one_letter_code
_entity_poly.pdbx_strand_id
1 'polypeptide(L)'
;GQAVAAGGSAGASPPLEVKAYQTAMEESWVWRELREVRNVHPAFHWGLLPGLAYSGLTLTLTGGREPWTLPGPAVPDHLTTGRPADHPRIAYPRPDGVLTFDVLTNLARSGVSHEGDQPGHLRLRDEVLAEWPAGRSLAEHGGPEARFCPARVYEYHEEAEPAAAA
;
A
#
# COMPACT_ATOMS: atom_id res chain seq x y z
N GLY A 1 -18.45 -16.51 -8.67
CA GLY A 1 -19.45 -16.98 -9.66
C GLY A 1 -20.41 -18.01 -9.08
N GLN A 2 -19.92 -19.20 -8.72
CA GLN A 2 -20.77 -20.33 -8.33
C GLN A 2 -21.57 -20.13 -7.02
N ALA A 3 -20.99 -19.50 -5.98
CA ALA A 3 -21.70 -19.27 -4.72
C ALA A 3 -22.91 -18.31 -4.84
N VAL A 4 -22.85 -17.35 -5.77
CA VAL A 4 -23.95 -16.42 -6.05
C VAL A 4 -25.04 -17.11 -6.88
N ALA A 5 -24.66 -17.95 -7.83
CA ALA A 5 -25.61 -18.74 -8.63
C ALA A 5 -26.40 -19.76 -7.80
N ALA A 6 -25.81 -20.29 -6.72
CA ALA A 6 -26.49 -21.18 -5.79
C ALA A 6 -27.48 -20.48 -4.85
N GLY A 7 -27.42 -19.15 -4.73
CA GLY A 7 -28.18 -18.37 -3.74
C GLY A 7 -29.36 -17.57 -4.28
N GLY A 8 -29.62 -17.56 -5.59
CA GLY A 8 -30.65 -16.68 -6.18
C GLY A 8 -31.62 -17.40 -7.11
N SER A 9 -32.90 -17.45 -6.72
CA SER A 9 -34.02 -17.48 -7.68
C SER A 9 -34.43 -16.03 -8.00
N ALA A 10 -34.76 -15.75 -9.26
CA ALA A 10 -35.12 -14.42 -9.72
C ALA A 10 -36.46 -13.97 -9.12
N GLY A 11 -36.42 -13.21 -8.03
CA GLY A 11 -37.56 -12.58 -7.38
C GLY A 11 -37.11 -11.47 -6.44
N ALA A 12 -38.03 -10.56 -6.09
CA ALA A 12 -37.78 -9.45 -5.16
C ALA A 12 -37.54 -9.98 -3.73
N SER A 13 -36.33 -10.48 -3.48
CA SER A 13 -35.88 -10.98 -2.18
C SER A 13 -35.03 -9.94 -1.44
N PRO A 14 -35.01 -9.98 -0.09
CA PRO A 14 -34.14 -9.12 0.72
C PRO A 14 -32.66 -9.25 0.31
N PRO A 15 -31.79 -8.29 0.69
CA PRO A 15 -30.36 -8.32 0.35
C PRO A 15 -29.75 -9.69 0.65
N LEU A 16 -29.17 -10.32 -0.37
CA LEU A 16 -28.65 -11.66 -0.27
C LEU A 16 -27.33 -11.66 0.52
N GLU A 17 -27.33 -12.24 1.72
CA GLU A 17 -26.10 -12.52 2.46
C GLU A 17 -25.49 -13.84 1.99
N VAL A 18 -24.44 -13.77 1.15
CA VAL A 18 -23.84 -14.95 0.50
C VAL A 18 -22.85 -15.68 1.43
N LYS A 19 -23.31 -16.20 2.57
CA LYS A 19 -22.45 -16.92 3.55
C LYS A 19 -21.70 -18.09 2.94
N ALA A 20 -22.32 -18.79 1.99
CA ALA A 20 -21.72 -19.91 1.27
C ALA A 20 -20.42 -19.54 0.52
N TYR A 21 -20.23 -18.26 0.18
CA TYR A 21 -18.99 -17.79 -0.44
C TYR A 21 -17.78 -17.98 0.49
N GLN A 22 -17.92 -17.64 1.78
CA GLN A 22 -16.82 -17.76 2.74
C GLN A 22 -16.42 -19.23 2.91
N THR A 23 -17.39 -20.11 3.14
CA THR A 23 -17.15 -21.56 3.26
C THR A 23 -16.46 -22.12 2.02
N ALA A 24 -16.96 -21.78 0.82
CA ALA A 24 -16.35 -22.22 -0.42
C ALA A 24 -14.91 -21.69 -0.60
N MET A 25 -14.62 -20.48 -0.13
CA MET A 25 -13.25 -19.95 -0.13
C MET A 25 -12.34 -20.74 0.83
N GLU A 26 -12.79 -20.99 2.06
CA GLU A 26 -12.04 -21.72 3.09
C GLU A 26 -11.76 -23.19 2.71
N GLU A 27 -12.66 -23.82 1.96
CA GLU A 27 -12.49 -25.18 1.42
C GLU A 27 -11.64 -25.23 0.14
N SER A 28 -11.38 -24.07 -0.48
CA SER A 28 -10.66 -24.00 -1.75
C SER A 28 -9.15 -24.22 -1.58
N TRP A 29 -8.50 -24.52 -2.71
CA TRP A 29 -7.04 -24.56 -2.78
C TRP A 29 -6.39 -23.20 -2.43
N VAL A 30 -7.08 -22.08 -2.70
CA VAL A 30 -6.58 -20.73 -2.42
C VAL A 30 -6.36 -20.54 -0.93
N TRP A 31 -7.33 -20.96 -0.11
CA TRP A 31 -7.19 -20.86 1.34
C TRP A 31 -6.07 -21.73 1.87
N ARG A 32 -5.93 -22.95 1.33
CA ARG A 32 -4.81 -23.84 1.66
C ARG A 32 -3.47 -23.19 1.33
N GLU A 33 -3.31 -22.65 0.12
CA GLU A 33 -2.07 -21.98 -0.33
C GLU A 33 -1.72 -20.76 0.55
N LEU A 34 -2.68 -19.88 0.81
CA LEU A 34 -2.46 -18.73 1.69
C LEU A 34 -2.10 -19.15 3.12
N ARG A 35 -2.70 -20.25 3.60
CA ARG A 35 -2.42 -20.79 4.93
C ARG A 35 -1.03 -21.39 5.02
N GLU A 36 -0.50 -21.99 3.96
CA GLU A 36 0.88 -22.52 3.91
C GLU A 36 1.92 -21.40 4.04
N VAL A 37 1.68 -20.23 3.43
CA VAL A 37 2.64 -19.10 3.46
C VAL A 37 2.36 -18.06 4.54
N ARG A 38 1.37 -18.27 5.42
CA ARG A 38 0.89 -17.27 6.39
C ARG A 38 1.96 -16.69 7.32
N ASN A 39 3.01 -17.46 7.61
CA ASN A 39 4.09 -17.06 8.52
C ASN A 39 5.30 -16.46 7.78
N VAL A 40 5.31 -16.45 6.45
CA VAL A 40 6.46 -15.98 5.65
C VAL A 40 6.70 -14.49 5.87
N HIS A 41 5.71 -13.64 5.54
CA HIS A 41 5.86 -12.18 5.71
C HIS A 41 6.13 -11.77 7.17
N PRO A 42 5.37 -12.28 8.18
CA PRO A 42 5.66 -11.96 9.57
C PRO A 42 7.07 -12.32 10.04
N ALA A 43 7.67 -13.40 9.52
CA ALA A 43 9.03 -13.81 9.91
C ALA A 43 10.09 -12.77 9.50
N PHE A 44 9.85 -11.96 8.46
CA PHE A 44 10.77 -10.89 8.06
C PHE A 44 10.80 -9.70 9.04
N HIS A 45 9.86 -9.62 9.99
CA HIS A 45 9.99 -8.65 11.09
C HIS A 45 11.15 -8.96 12.04
N TRP A 46 11.67 -10.20 12.03
CA TRP A 46 12.91 -10.53 12.74
C TRP A 46 14.17 -10.08 11.97
N GLY A 47 14.01 -9.59 10.75
CA GLY A 47 15.08 -9.22 9.82
C GLY A 47 15.21 -10.20 8.66
N LEU A 48 16.01 -9.80 7.66
CA LEU A 48 16.15 -10.51 6.39
C LEU A 48 16.62 -11.96 6.56
N LEU A 49 17.74 -12.17 7.26
CA LEU A 49 18.35 -13.49 7.44
C LEU A 49 17.48 -14.46 8.26
N PRO A 50 16.99 -14.10 9.48
CA PRO A 50 16.13 -14.99 10.23
C PRO A 50 14.78 -15.23 9.55
N GLY A 51 14.19 -14.20 8.90
CA GLY A 51 12.97 -14.35 8.12
C GLY A 51 13.13 -15.33 6.96
N LEU A 52 14.26 -15.25 6.24
CA LEU A 52 14.60 -16.18 5.16
C LEU A 52 14.85 -17.59 5.68
N ALA A 53 15.64 -17.75 6.74
CA ALA A 53 15.95 -19.05 7.33
C ALA A 53 14.67 -19.74 7.83
N TYR A 54 13.82 -19.01 8.55
CA TYR A 54 12.54 -19.51 9.04
C TYR A 54 11.63 -19.91 7.88
N SER A 55 11.42 -19.03 6.92
CA SER A 55 10.53 -19.28 5.76
C SER A 55 11.01 -20.46 4.91
N GLY A 56 12.32 -20.56 4.68
CA GLY A 56 12.91 -21.69 3.98
C GLY A 56 12.69 -23.00 4.74
N LEU A 57 12.96 -23.02 6.04
CA LEU A 57 12.81 -24.20 6.89
C LEU A 57 11.36 -24.68 6.96
N THR A 58 10.41 -23.77 7.21
CA THR A 58 8.99 -24.11 7.32
C THR A 58 8.43 -24.63 6.00
N LEU A 59 8.65 -23.92 4.91
CA LEU A 59 8.11 -24.32 3.61
C LEU A 59 8.73 -25.63 3.10
N THR A 60 10.01 -25.90 3.40
CA THR A 60 10.67 -27.14 2.96
C THR A 60 10.38 -28.35 3.84
N LEU A 61 10.31 -28.19 5.16
CA LEU A 61 10.15 -29.32 6.08
C LEU A 61 8.69 -29.64 6.40
N THR A 62 7.88 -28.62 6.69
CA THR A 62 6.49 -28.81 7.14
C THR A 62 5.48 -28.49 6.03
N GLY A 63 5.92 -27.76 5.00
CA GLY A 63 5.03 -27.19 3.99
C GLY A 63 4.07 -26.16 4.58
N GLY A 64 4.49 -25.39 5.60
CA GLY A 64 3.65 -24.36 6.22
C GLY A 64 2.54 -24.89 7.15
N ARG A 65 2.67 -26.16 7.59
CA ARG A 65 1.71 -26.85 8.46
C ARG A 65 2.01 -26.67 9.95
N GLU A 66 2.65 -25.57 10.33
CA GLU A 66 2.90 -25.29 11.75
C GLU A 66 1.57 -25.23 12.53
N PRO A 67 1.51 -25.67 13.79
CA PRO A 67 0.33 -25.54 14.63
C PRO A 67 0.15 -24.12 15.21
N TRP A 68 0.87 -23.11 14.70
CA TRP A 68 0.79 -21.71 15.14
C TRP A 68 0.70 -20.74 13.95
N THR A 69 0.29 -19.51 14.24
CA THR A 69 0.34 -18.39 13.29
C THR A 69 1.08 -17.25 13.97
N LEU A 70 2.13 -16.73 13.33
CA LEU A 70 2.86 -15.57 13.80
C LEU A 70 1.92 -14.36 13.78
N PRO A 71 1.96 -13.50 14.82
CA PRO A 71 1.20 -12.26 14.78
C PRO A 71 1.71 -11.39 13.63
N GLY A 72 0.79 -10.68 12.97
CA GLY A 72 1.15 -9.64 12.02
C GLY A 72 1.89 -8.47 12.69
N PRO A 73 2.22 -7.41 11.94
CA PRO A 73 2.80 -6.20 12.51
C PRO A 73 1.97 -5.72 13.70
N ALA A 74 2.63 -5.49 14.85
CA ALA A 74 1.95 -4.97 16.04
C ALA A 74 1.48 -3.52 15.87
N VAL A 75 2.07 -2.79 14.91
CA VAL A 75 1.82 -1.37 14.64
C VAL A 75 1.31 -1.24 13.20
N PRO A 76 0.17 -0.56 12.97
CA PRO A 76 -0.30 -0.21 11.63
C PRO A 76 0.73 0.56 10.81
N ASP A 77 0.86 0.27 9.52
CA ASP A 77 1.88 0.87 8.64
C ASP A 77 1.90 2.41 8.67
N HIS A 78 0.73 3.05 8.73
CA HIS A 78 0.62 4.52 8.78
C HIS A 78 1.21 5.15 10.06
N LEU A 79 1.45 4.36 11.10
CA LEU A 79 2.10 4.80 12.35
C LEU A 79 3.60 4.47 12.39
N THR A 80 4.15 3.86 11.34
CA THR A 80 5.57 3.45 11.29
C THR A 80 6.50 4.53 10.72
N THR A 81 5.96 5.66 10.26
CA THR A 81 6.76 6.76 9.70
C THR A 81 7.37 7.60 10.82
N GLY A 82 8.71 7.56 10.94
CA GLY A 82 9.45 8.38 11.90
C GLY A 82 9.64 9.83 11.45
N ARG A 83 10.29 10.63 12.29
CA ARG A 83 10.68 12.01 11.92
C ARG A 83 11.93 11.96 11.05
N PRO A 84 12.08 12.84 10.04
CA PRO A 84 13.26 12.85 9.19
C PRO A 84 14.58 12.98 9.95
N ALA A 85 14.58 13.68 11.08
CA ALA A 85 15.76 13.86 11.93
C ALA A 85 16.27 12.55 12.57
N ASP A 86 15.40 11.55 12.70
CA ASP A 86 15.73 10.26 13.32
C ASP A 86 16.31 9.25 12.32
N HIS A 87 16.42 9.63 11.04
CA HIS A 87 16.84 8.75 9.95
C HIS A 87 17.93 9.38 9.08
N PRO A 88 18.89 8.58 8.58
CA PRO A 88 19.87 9.09 7.63
C PRO A 88 19.19 9.46 6.31
N ARG A 89 19.57 10.61 5.74
CA ARG A 89 19.11 11.01 4.41
C ARG A 89 19.66 10.04 3.35
N ILE A 90 18.77 9.44 2.57
CA ILE A 90 19.15 8.60 1.44
C ILE A 90 19.45 9.49 0.22
N ALA A 91 20.67 9.38 -0.32
CA ALA A 91 21.09 10.07 -1.53
C ALA A 91 20.85 9.16 -2.75
N TYR A 92 19.72 9.34 -3.43
CA TYR A 92 19.42 8.61 -4.66
C TYR A 92 20.23 9.20 -5.84
N PRO A 93 20.93 8.36 -6.64
CA PRO A 93 21.57 8.81 -7.86
C PRO A 93 20.57 9.44 -8.83
N ARG A 94 21.03 10.39 -9.66
CA ARG A 94 20.22 10.91 -10.75
C ARG A 94 19.97 9.81 -11.79
N PRO A 95 18.79 9.79 -12.42
CA PRO A 95 18.51 8.82 -13.48
C PRO A 95 19.45 9.03 -14.66
N ASP A 96 19.89 7.94 -15.28
CA ASP A 96 20.82 7.90 -16.41
C ASP A 96 20.13 7.95 -17.79
N GLY A 97 18.80 7.77 -17.83
CA GLY A 97 18.01 7.75 -19.06
C GLY A 97 18.14 6.47 -19.89
N VAL A 98 18.83 5.45 -19.38
CA VAL A 98 19.05 4.15 -20.06
C VAL A 98 18.52 3.00 -19.22
N LEU A 99 19.01 2.86 -17.98
CA LEU A 99 18.56 1.85 -17.01
C LEU A 99 17.61 2.45 -15.98
N THR A 100 17.80 3.74 -15.67
CA THR A 100 17.05 4.48 -14.65
C THR A 100 16.44 5.74 -15.25
N PHE A 101 15.20 6.04 -14.88
CA PHE A 101 14.42 7.12 -15.47
C PHE A 101 13.80 7.97 -14.36
N ASP A 102 13.53 9.24 -14.67
CA ASP A 102 12.74 10.07 -13.77
C ASP A 102 11.27 9.60 -13.73
N VAL A 103 10.56 10.05 -12.68
CA VAL A 103 9.17 9.63 -12.43
C VAL A 103 8.22 10.08 -13.54
N LEU A 104 8.43 11.24 -14.18
CA LEU A 104 7.54 11.74 -15.22
C LEU A 104 7.69 10.94 -16.52
N THR A 105 8.93 10.58 -16.88
CA THR A 105 9.19 9.66 -18.00
C THR A 105 8.53 8.30 -17.76
N ASN A 106 8.58 7.77 -16.54
CA ASN A 106 7.91 6.51 -16.19
C ASN A 106 6.38 6.64 -16.22
N LEU A 107 5.83 7.75 -15.71
CA LEU A 107 4.40 8.02 -15.73
C LEU A 107 3.87 8.08 -17.17
N ALA A 108 4.57 8.77 -18.06
CA ALA A 108 4.20 8.83 -19.47
C ALA A 108 4.19 7.44 -20.13
N ARG A 109 5.14 6.56 -19.77
CA ARG A 109 5.22 5.18 -20.27
C ARG A 109 4.13 4.27 -19.71
N SER A 110 3.53 4.60 -18.56
CA SER A 110 2.43 3.81 -17.99
C SER A 110 1.14 3.91 -18.81
N GLY A 111 1.00 4.94 -19.67
CA GLY A 111 -0.22 5.20 -20.43
C GLY A 111 -1.39 5.71 -19.59
N VAL A 112 -1.17 5.97 -18.29
CA VAL A 112 -2.20 6.52 -17.40
C VAL A 112 -2.49 7.97 -17.78
N SER A 113 -3.76 8.24 -18.07
CA SER A 113 -4.28 9.59 -18.33
C SER A 113 -5.68 9.72 -17.75
N HIS A 114 -6.03 10.94 -17.38
CA HIS A 114 -7.35 11.30 -16.87
C HIS A 114 -7.89 12.50 -17.65
N GLU A 115 -9.20 12.69 -17.67
CA GLU A 115 -9.80 13.93 -18.15
C GLU A 115 -9.39 15.08 -17.22
N GLY A 116 -8.98 16.22 -17.80
CA GLY A 116 -8.44 17.34 -17.02
C GLY A 116 -9.48 18.12 -16.21
N ASP A 117 -10.75 18.05 -16.62
CA ASP A 117 -11.87 18.79 -16.00
C ASP A 117 -12.72 17.88 -15.09
N GLN A 118 -12.05 17.01 -14.33
CA GLN A 118 -12.70 16.19 -13.31
C GLN A 118 -12.17 16.55 -11.92
N PRO A 119 -12.99 16.45 -10.86
CA PRO A 119 -12.52 16.65 -9.50
C PRO A 119 -11.46 15.61 -9.12
N GLY A 120 -10.46 16.03 -8.34
CA GLY A 120 -9.43 15.13 -7.80
C GLY A 120 -10.06 13.97 -7.02
N HIS A 121 -9.66 12.75 -7.34
CA HIS A 121 -10.13 11.53 -6.65
C HIS A 121 -9.31 11.22 -5.38
N LEU A 122 -8.12 11.83 -5.24
CA LEU A 122 -7.34 11.80 -4.01
C LEU A 122 -7.82 12.94 -3.11
N ARG A 123 -8.80 12.63 -2.27
CA ARG A 123 -9.47 13.61 -1.41
C ARG A 123 -8.86 13.63 -0.03
N LEU A 124 -8.56 14.83 0.45
CA LEU A 124 -8.30 15.07 1.86
C LEU A 124 -9.63 15.38 2.55
N ARG A 125 -9.74 15.03 3.83
CA ARG A 125 -10.93 15.38 4.61
C ARG A 125 -10.90 16.87 4.90
N ASP A 126 -12.06 17.53 4.79
CA ASP A 126 -12.15 18.99 4.94
C ASP A 126 -11.63 19.46 6.30
N GLU A 127 -11.81 18.66 7.35
CA GLU A 127 -11.39 19.01 8.72
C GLU A 127 -9.86 19.03 8.88
N VAL A 128 -9.11 18.37 7.98
CA VAL A 128 -7.65 18.26 8.08
C VAL A 128 -6.93 18.99 6.95
N LEU A 129 -7.65 19.47 5.94
CA LEU A 129 -7.07 20.02 4.71
C LEU A 129 -6.15 21.22 4.98
N ALA A 130 -6.54 22.12 5.90
CA ALA A 130 -5.81 23.35 6.16
C ALA A 130 -4.50 23.13 6.94
N GLU A 131 -4.47 22.18 7.87
CA GLU A 131 -3.32 21.99 8.78
C GLU A 131 -2.45 20.79 8.44
N TRP A 132 -3.04 19.70 7.92
CA TRP A 132 -2.34 18.42 7.87
C TRP A 132 -1.19 18.38 6.87
N PRO A 133 -1.35 18.79 5.58
CA PRO A 133 -0.28 18.62 4.61
C PRO A 133 0.99 19.39 4.97
N ALA A 134 0.87 20.68 5.30
CA ALA A 134 2.01 21.53 5.63
C ALA A 134 2.42 21.41 7.11
N GLY A 135 1.44 21.52 8.03
CA GLY A 135 1.67 21.60 9.47
C GLY A 135 2.01 20.28 10.14
N ARG A 136 1.66 19.13 9.54
CA ARG A 136 2.00 17.80 10.07
C ARG A 136 2.84 16.97 9.12
N SER A 137 2.33 16.68 7.92
CA SER A 137 3.00 15.77 6.99
C SER A 137 4.38 16.32 6.58
N LEU A 138 4.44 17.58 6.14
CA LEU A 138 5.69 18.23 5.78
C LEU A 138 6.55 18.56 7.02
N ALA A 139 5.98 19.26 8.00
CA ALA A 139 6.75 19.75 9.15
C ALA A 139 7.26 18.64 10.09
N GLU A 140 6.45 17.62 10.39
CA GLU A 140 6.82 16.54 11.32
C GLU A 140 7.49 15.36 10.60
N HIS A 141 7.01 15.01 9.39
CA HIS A 141 7.43 13.79 8.68
C HIS A 141 8.21 14.05 7.37
N GLY A 142 8.42 15.31 6.99
CA GLY A 142 9.18 15.66 5.78
C GLY A 142 8.45 15.40 4.46
N GLY A 143 7.12 15.33 4.48
CA GLY A 143 6.27 15.19 3.29
C GLY A 143 6.46 13.84 2.59
N PRO A 144 6.26 12.69 3.28
CA PRO A 144 6.50 11.36 2.70
C PRO A 144 5.69 11.09 1.43
N GLU A 145 4.52 11.72 1.25
CA GLU A 145 3.66 11.60 0.07
C GLU A 145 4.32 12.06 -1.23
N ALA A 146 5.24 13.01 -1.14
CA ALA A 146 6.04 13.45 -2.30
C ALA A 146 7.10 12.40 -2.71
N ARG A 147 7.30 11.34 -1.89
CA ARG A 147 8.32 10.30 -2.12
C ARG A 147 7.73 8.91 -2.34
N PHE A 148 6.73 8.50 -1.55
CA PHE A 148 6.11 7.20 -1.71
C PHE A 148 5.20 7.14 -2.93
N CYS A 149 4.71 8.29 -3.43
CA CYS A 149 3.83 8.33 -4.59
C CYS A 149 4.61 7.99 -5.87
N PRO A 150 4.34 6.85 -6.53
CA PRO A 150 5.10 6.42 -7.71
C PRO A 150 4.81 7.28 -8.94
N ALA A 151 3.79 8.15 -8.89
CA ALA A 151 3.36 9.02 -9.98
C ALA A 151 3.62 10.52 -9.70
N ARG A 152 4.25 10.87 -8.56
CA ARG A 152 4.52 12.25 -8.15
C ARG A 152 3.27 13.16 -8.22
N VAL A 153 2.15 12.67 -7.66
CA VAL A 153 0.89 13.44 -7.62
C VAL A 153 0.92 14.53 -6.55
N TYR A 154 1.63 14.31 -5.45
CA TYR A 154 1.75 15.26 -4.36
C TYR A 154 3.02 16.09 -4.53
N GLU A 155 2.88 17.40 -4.56
CA GLU A 155 3.98 18.35 -4.62
C GLU A 155 3.71 19.51 -3.65
N TYR A 156 4.76 19.91 -2.93
CA TYR A 156 4.73 21.09 -2.08
C TYR A 156 5.43 22.21 -2.83
N HIS A 157 4.69 23.28 -3.12
CA HIS A 157 5.25 24.48 -3.71
C HIS A 157 5.60 25.48 -2.61
N GLU A 158 6.75 26.15 -2.74
CA GLU A 158 7.00 27.37 -1.97
C GLU A 158 5.99 28.43 -2.41
N GLU A 159 5.38 29.15 -1.47
CA GLU A 159 4.51 30.27 -1.82
C GLU A 159 5.32 31.27 -2.65
N ALA A 160 4.87 31.55 -3.87
CA ALA A 160 5.45 32.60 -4.68
C ALA A 160 5.33 33.92 -3.90
N GLU A 161 6.47 34.60 -3.69
CA GLU A 161 6.44 36.02 -3.33
C GLU A 161 5.45 36.71 -4.29
N PRO A 162 4.50 37.53 -3.79
CA PRO A 162 3.62 38.26 -4.67
C PRO A 162 4.49 39.07 -5.63
N ALA A 163 4.32 38.81 -6.93
CA ALA A 163 5.05 39.52 -7.97
C ALA A 163 5.01 41.02 -7.65
N ALA A 164 6.17 41.59 -7.31
CA ALA A 164 6.28 43.01 -7.07
C ALA A 164 5.75 43.71 -8.32
N ALA A 165 4.62 44.42 -8.16
CA ALA A 165 4.05 45.24 -9.20
C ALA A 165 5.12 46.26 -9.62
N ALA A 166 5.61 46.11 -10.85
CA ALA A 166 6.42 47.09 -11.54
C ALA A 166 5.53 47.91 -12.48
#